data_AF-A0A7J9UUU8-F1
#
_entry.id   AF-A0A7J9UUU8-F1
#
_cell.length_a   1.000
_cell.length_b   1.000
_cell.length_c   1.000
_cell.angle_alpha   90.00
_cell.angle_beta   90.00
_cell.angle_gamma   90.00
#
_symmetry.space_group_name_H-M   'P 1'
#
loop_
_entity.id
_entity.type
_entity.pdbx_description
1 polymer ?
#
loop_
_entity_poly.entity_id
_entity_poly.type
_entity_poly.pdbx_seq_one_letter_code
_entity_poly.pdbx_strand_id
1 'polypeptide(L)'
;MLEQAGRAWLGQVTDLAVASQTAGGAGLPGADAVTVRLATGSGVVLDGDGTPFHDAAVRPAAPAEVGDRLGHGPARRAGLTVGELLLAPGVPVTLDSGGLGRHTFLCGQSGSGKTYSLGVLLERLLAETTLRVIVLDPNSDYVGLGRLREGADPALAARYAPVLGDVAVWRNDPTADHQLRLRFADLDLAVRAAVLGLDPVRDREEYAVLSDIVGSQEAGRPLLTDAEQLLRAETRGARELGLRAVNLGVLGWRLWGPDLPSLVAELREPAARCTVVDLGSLDTVQEQRLVAEAVLSTLWETRLARRPCLVVLDEAHNICPADPPDDVSRLATDRAVQIAAEGRKYGLYLLTATQRPHRVDQNVVSQCDNLVLMRMNSAADLADLGRLFSFVPPGLFAGATSFGLGQALVAGKVLPQAAYVQMGRRVSEEGGGDVPAAWAAARPA
;
A
#
# COMPACT_ATOMS: atom_id res chain seq x y z
N MET A 1 6.02 4.11 -32.90
CA MET A 1 6.85 5.06 -33.67
C MET A 1 5.98 5.75 -34.68
N LEU A 2 5.91 7.08 -34.64
CA LEU A 2 5.27 7.93 -35.64
C LEU A 2 6.37 8.52 -36.54
N GLU A 3 6.27 8.34 -37.85
CA GLU A 3 7.31 8.74 -38.82
C GLU A 3 6.72 9.68 -39.87
N GLN A 4 7.34 10.85 -40.04
CA GLN A 4 6.93 11.86 -41.02
C GLN A 4 8.14 12.65 -41.52
N ALA A 5 8.30 12.74 -42.86
CA ALA A 5 9.32 13.56 -43.51
C ALA A 5 10.76 13.40 -42.94
N GLY A 6 11.15 12.17 -42.59
CA GLY A 6 12.47 11.86 -42.02
C GLY A 6 12.63 12.11 -40.52
N ARG A 7 11.57 12.56 -39.83
CA ARG A 7 11.49 12.65 -38.37
C ARG A 7 10.73 11.45 -37.82
N ALA A 8 11.07 11.04 -36.60
CA ALA A 8 10.44 9.92 -35.92
C ALA A 8 10.20 10.25 -34.45
N TRP A 9 8.98 10.06 -33.96
CA TRP A 9 8.58 10.29 -32.58
C TRP A 9 8.07 9.01 -31.93
N LEU A 10 8.44 8.81 -30.66
CA LEU A 10 7.84 7.81 -29.82
C LEU A 10 6.46 8.27 -29.37
N GLY A 11 5.48 7.40 -29.50
CA GLY A 11 4.13 7.62 -29.00
C GLY A 11 3.60 6.37 -28.31
N GLN A 12 2.65 6.56 -27.41
CA GLN A 12 1.94 5.51 -26.71
C GLN A 12 0.48 5.51 -27.16
N VAL A 13 0.02 4.36 -27.65
CA VAL A 13 -1.41 4.14 -27.91
C VAL A 13 -2.10 3.91 -26.57
N THR A 14 -3.10 4.72 -26.27
CA THR A 14 -3.83 4.69 -24.98
C THR A 14 -5.19 4.00 -25.11
N ASP A 15 -5.75 3.96 -26.32
CA ASP A 15 -6.98 3.27 -26.64
C ASP A 15 -6.90 2.77 -28.09
N LEU A 16 -7.37 1.55 -28.35
CA LEU A 16 -7.31 0.94 -29.69
C LEU A 16 -8.47 -0.04 -29.89
N ALA A 17 -9.33 0.27 -30.85
CA ALA A 17 -10.35 -0.64 -31.36
C ALA A 17 -9.93 -1.16 -32.75
N VAL A 18 -9.95 -2.47 -32.93
CA VAL A 18 -9.63 -3.12 -34.22
C VAL A 18 -10.89 -3.73 -34.81
N ALA A 19 -11.24 -3.30 -36.02
CA ALA A 19 -12.29 -3.88 -36.84
C ALA A 19 -11.68 -4.59 -38.05
N SER A 20 -12.31 -5.66 -38.50
CA SER A 20 -11.93 -6.34 -39.74
C SER A 20 -13.13 -6.52 -40.64
N GLN A 21 -12.97 -6.16 -41.92
CA GLN A 21 -13.97 -6.40 -42.95
C GLN A 21 -13.34 -7.26 -44.04
N THR A 22 -14.00 -8.37 -44.37
CA THR A 22 -13.60 -9.23 -45.48
C THR A 22 -14.61 -9.06 -46.61
N ALA A 23 -14.12 -8.68 -47.78
CA ALA A 23 -14.91 -8.58 -49.01
C ALA A 23 -14.51 -9.71 -49.96
N GLY A 24 -15.49 -10.42 -50.52
CA GLY A 24 -15.27 -11.38 -51.60
C GLY A 24 -14.75 -10.67 -52.86
N GLY A 25 -13.86 -11.32 -53.59
CA GLY A 25 -13.06 -10.75 -54.68
C GLY A 25 -13.84 -9.85 -55.64
N ALA A 26 -13.68 -8.54 -55.49
CA ALA A 26 -14.14 -7.55 -56.45
C ALA A 26 -13.18 -7.47 -57.65
N GLY A 27 -13.06 -8.56 -58.42
CA GLY A 27 -12.36 -8.57 -59.71
C GLY A 27 -10.84 -8.43 -59.66
N LEU A 28 -10.18 -8.68 -58.52
CA LEU A 28 -8.71 -8.75 -58.44
C LEU A 28 -8.23 -10.12 -58.94
N PRO A 29 -7.39 -10.20 -59.99
CA PRO A 29 -6.92 -11.48 -60.50
C PRO A 29 -6.08 -12.22 -59.44
N GLY A 30 -6.55 -13.39 -59.02
CA GLY A 30 -5.82 -14.30 -58.12
C GLY A 30 -6.12 -14.19 -56.62
N ALA A 31 -7.12 -13.40 -56.19
CA ALA A 31 -7.53 -13.32 -54.78
C ALA A 31 -9.05 -13.50 -54.61
N ASP A 32 -9.46 -14.59 -53.95
CA ASP A 32 -10.87 -14.93 -53.71
C ASP A 32 -11.52 -14.02 -52.65
N ALA A 33 -10.73 -13.40 -51.77
CA ALA A 33 -11.19 -12.43 -50.78
C ALA A 33 -10.06 -11.47 -50.37
N VAL A 34 -10.44 -10.25 -50.00
CA VAL A 34 -9.58 -9.24 -49.38
C VAL A 34 -10.08 -8.98 -47.97
N THR A 35 -9.20 -9.09 -46.97
CA THR A 35 -9.50 -8.68 -45.59
C THR A 35 -8.79 -7.38 -45.28
N VAL A 36 -9.57 -6.34 -44.97
CA VAL A 36 -9.09 -5.05 -44.49
C VAL A 36 -9.25 -5.03 -42.98
N ARG A 37 -8.16 -4.74 -42.26
CA ARG A 37 -8.18 -4.49 -40.82
C ARG A 37 -7.97 -3.00 -40.57
N LEU A 38 -8.93 -2.36 -39.93
CA LEU A 38 -8.89 -0.97 -39.54
C LEU A 38 -8.72 -0.90 -38.03
N ALA A 39 -7.72 -0.15 -37.57
CA ALA A 39 -7.57 0.17 -36.16
C ALA A 39 -7.85 1.66 -35.95
N THR A 40 -8.77 1.98 -35.05
CA THR A 40 -9.12 3.35 -34.66
C THR A 40 -8.85 3.52 -33.18
N GLY A 41 -8.23 4.61 -32.78
CA GLY A 41 -7.82 4.78 -31.39
C GLY A 41 -7.28 6.16 -31.08
N SER A 42 -6.75 6.29 -29.87
CA SER A 42 -6.11 7.51 -29.37
C SER A 42 -4.74 7.18 -28.77
N GLY A 43 -3.90 8.20 -28.67
CA GLY A 43 -2.58 8.06 -28.08
C GLY A 43 -1.95 9.41 -27.80
N VAL A 44 -0.77 9.35 -27.20
CA VAL A 44 0.05 10.52 -26.86
C VAL A 44 1.42 10.38 -27.52
N VAL A 45 1.97 11.49 -28.01
CA VAL A 45 3.36 11.58 -28.45
C VAL A 45 4.21 11.92 -27.24
N LEU A 46 5.25 11.13 -26.97
CA LEU A 46 6.04 11.17 -25.73
C LEU A 46 7.27 12.07 -25.82
N ASP A 47 7.92 12.10 -26.98
CA ASP A 47 9.20 12.79 -27.23
C ASP A 47 9.06 13.89 -28.32
N GLY A 48 7.83 14.34 -28.59
CA GLY A 48 7.52 15.34 -29.60
C GLY A 48 7.77 16.78 -29.12
N ASP A 49 8.07 17.67 -30.06
CA ASP A 49 8.24 19.12 -29.83
C ASP A 49 6.92 19.90 -29.85
N GLY A 50 5.78 19.19 -29.91
CA GLY A 50 4.45 19.78 -30.02
C GLY A 50 4.07 20.23 -31.43
N THR A 51 4.89 19.98 -32.45
CA THR A 51 4.57 20.33 -33.84
C THR A 51 3.34 19.53 -34.31
N PRO A 52 2.27 20.19 -34.79
CA PRO A 52 1.09 19.50 -35.30
C PRO A 52 1.38 18.85 -36.65
N PHE A 53 0.73 17.71 -36.92
CA PHE A 53 0.76 17.02 -38.21
C PHE A 53 -0.64 16.50 -38.57
N HIS A 54 -0.92 16.41 -39.87
CA HIS A 54 -2.19 15.86 -40.37
C HIS A 54 -2.16 14.32 -40.49
N ASP A 55 -1.09 13.79 -41.07
CA ASP A 55 -0.87 12.36 -41.26
C ASP A 55 0.60 11.98 -41.04
N ALA A 56 0.82 10.78 -40.51
CA ALA A 56 2.14 10.19 -40.30
C ALA A 56 2.04 8.67 -40.38
N ALA A 57 3.10 8.01 -40.84
CA ALA A 57 3.19 6.55 -40.81
C ALA A 57 3.39 6.10 -39.35
N VAL A 58 2.72 5.03 -38.93
CA VAL A 58 2.86 4.49 -37.57
C VAL A 58 3.26 3.03 -37.62
N ARG A 59 4.26 2.67 -36.83
CA ARG A 59 4.68 1.27 -36.60
C ARG A 59 4.93 1.00 -35.11
N PRO A 60 4.87 -0.25 -34.65
CA PRO A 60 5.39 -0.62 -33.34
C PRO A 60 6.86 -0.17 -33.20
N ALA A 61 7.20 0.44 -32.07
CA ALA A 61 8.59 0.77 -31.75
C ALA A 61 9.29 -0.47 -31.18
N ALA A 62 10.53 -0.72 -31.57
CA ALA A 62 11.35 -1.77 -30.99
C ALA A 62 11.77 -1.39 -29.55
N PRO A 63 11.98 -2.36 -28.63
CA PRO A 63 12.36 -2.04 -27.25
C PRO A 63 13.60 -1.16 -27.12
N ALA A 64 14.62 -1.36 -27.96
CA ALA A 64 15.80 -0.49 -27.99
C ALA A 64 15.44 0.98 -28.32
N GLU A 65 14.58 1.21 -29.32
CA GLU A 65 14.12 2.55 -29.68
C GLU A 65 13.30 3.20 -28.55
N VAL A 66 12.53 2.40 -27.82
CA VAL A 66 11.77 2.87 -26.65
C VAL A 66 12.74 3.25 -25.52
N GLY A 67 13.72 2.39 -25.21
CA GLY A 67 14.72 2.64 -24.17
C GLY A 67 15.59 3.88 -24.43
N ASP A 68 16.03 4.06 -25.68
CA ASP A 68 16.87 5.21 -26.07
C ASP A 68 16.13 6.55 -25.92
N ARG A 69 14.79 6.54 -26.07
CA ARG A 69 13.97 7.77 -26.11
C ARG A 69 13.24 8.07 -24.82
N LEU A 70 12.89 7.04 -24.05
CA LEU A 70 12.45 7.21 -22.66
C LEU A 70 13.63 7.44 -21.70
N GLY A 71 14.86 7.23 -22.19
CA GLY A 71 16.09 7.35 -21.43
C GLY A 71 16.42 8.76 -20.92
N HIS A 72 16.26 8.93 -19.60
CA HIS A 72 17.07 9.73 -18.68
C HIS A 72 17.39 11.18 -19.04
N GLY A 73 16.39 12.06 -18.93
CA GLY A 73 16.69 13.38 -18.36
C GLY A 73 17.33 13.21 -16.97
N PRO A 74 18.23 14.09 -16.52
CA PRO A 74 18.92 13.93 -15.24
C PRO A 74 17.91 13.78 -14.09
N ALA A 75 17.91 12.61 -13.46
CA ALA A 75 17.03 12.34 -12.34
C ALA A 75 17.43 13.24 -11.16
N ARG A 76 16.57 14.19 -10.80
CA ARG A 76 16.81 15.09 -9.67
C ARG A 76 16.69 14.38 -8.31
N ARG A 77 16.13 13.16 -8.31
CA ARG A 77 15.83 12.34 -7.13
C ARG A 77 16.19 10.87 -7.42
N ALA A 78 16.24 10.05 -6.38
CA ALA A 78 16.50 8.62 -6.51
C ALA A 78 15.44 7.95 -7.39
N GLY A 79 15.88 7.08 -8.29
CA GLY A 79 15.03 6.28 -9.15
C GLY A 79 14.80 4.89 -8.55
N LEU A 80 13.56 4.41 -8.53
CA LEU A 80 13.20 3.09 -8.01
C LEU A 80 12.91 2.15 -9.18
N THR A 81 13.89 1.34 -9.59
CA THR A 81 13.69 0.38 -10.69
C THR A 81 12.87 -0.81 -10.20
N VAL A 82 11.57 -0.81 -10.53
CA VAL A 82 10.59 -1.78 -10.04
C VAL A 82 10.33 -2.93 -10.99
N GLY A 83 10.80 -2.85 -12.24
CA GLY A 83 10.52 -3.84 -13.27
C GLY A 83 10.90 -3.35 -14.65
N GLU A 84 10.18 -3.83 -15.66
CA GLU A 84 10.36 -3.45 -17.07
C GLU A 84 9.02 -3.15 -17.75
N LEU A 85 9.06 -2.45 -18.87
CA LEU A 85 7.87 -2.14 -19.66
C LEU A 85 7.31 -3.44 -20.25
N LEU A 86 6.02 -3.70 -19.99
CA LEU A 86 5.35 -4.90 -20.51
C LEU A 86 5.30 -4.92 -22.04
N LEU A 87 5.10 -3.75 -22.66
CA LEU A 87 5.00 -3.60 -24.11
C LEU A 87 6.36 -3.33 -24.80
N ALA A 88 7.44 -3.22 -24.02
CA ALA A 88 8.80 -3.07 -24.52
C ALA A 88 9.78 -3.82 -23.59
N PRO A 89 9.79 -5.18 -23.62
CA PRO A 89 10.62 -5.98 -22.72
C PRO A 89 12.10 -5.60 -22.80
N GLY A 90 12.78 -5.63 -21.65
CA GLY A 90 14.16 -5.16 -21.50
C GLY A 90 14.32 -3.67 -21.21
N VAL A 91 13.27 -2.85 -21.37
CA VAL A 91 13.31 -1.43 -20.99
C VAL A 91 12.93 -1.28 -19.53
N PRO A 92 13.84 -0.82 -18.64
CA PRO A 92 13.56 -0.71 -17.21
C PRO A 92 12.50 0.36 -16.92
N VAL A 93 11.65 0.08 -15.94
CA VAL A 93 10.71 1.05 -15.38
C VAL A 93 11.25 1.55 -14.05
N THR A 94 11.65 2.81 -14.02
CA THR A 94 12.21 3.48 -12.85
C THR A 94 11.24 4.55 -12.35
N LEU A 95 10.67 4.35 -11.17
CA LEU A 95 9.77 5.32 -10.55
C LEU A 95 10.55 6.51 -9.98
N ASP A 96 10.04 7.73 -10.12
CA ASP A 96 10.56 8.89 -9.39
C ASP A 96 10.15 8.77 -7.91
N SER A 97 11.13 8.60 -7.03
CA SER A 97 10.90 8.57 -5.57
C SER A 97 10.19 9.83 -5.05
N GLY A 98 10.32 10.98 -5.71
CA GLY A 98 9.58 12.19 -5.37
C GLY A 98 8.07 12.07 -5.56
N GLY A 99 7.62 11.17 -6.43
CA GLY A 99 6.21 10.83 -6.60
C GLY A 99 5.60 10.17 -5.36
N LEU A 100 6.42 9.51 -4.53
CA LEU A 100 5.99 8.92 -3.24
C LEU A 100 5.82 9.96 -2.12
N GLY A 101 6.13 11.23 -2.39
CA GLY A 101 5.67 12.36 -1.57
C GLY A 101 4.18 12.66 -1.73
N ARG A 102 3.42 11.72 -2.29
CA ARG A 102 1.97 11.69 -2.51
C ARG A 102 1.44 10.31 -2.10
N HIS A 103 0.14 10.22 -1.87
CA HIS A 103 -0.50 8.94 -1.54
C HIS A 103 -0.58 8.02 -2.75
N THR A 104 -0.44 6.73 -2.51
CA THR A 104 -0.41 5.69 -3.53
C THR A 104 -1.49 4.66 -3.23
N PHE A 105 -2.31 4.35 -4.24
CA PHE A 105 -3.27 3.27 -4.17
C PHE A 105 -2.75 2.07 -4.96
N LEU A 106 -2.70 0.90 -4.32
CA LEU A 106 -2.32 -0.36 -4.94
C LEU A 106 -3.49 -1.32 -4.84
N CYS A 107 -3.99 -1.79 -5.97
CA CYS A 107 -5.08 -2.76 -5.98
C CYS A 107 -4.87 -3.88 -6.99
N GLY A 108 -5.43 -5.04 -6.67
CA GLY A 108 -5.34 -6.24 -7.48
C GLY A 108 -6.03 -7.39 -6.78
N GLN A 109 -6.63 -8.30 -7.52
CA GLN A 109 -7.30 -9.46 -6.93
C GLN A 109 -6.32 -10.45 -6.30
N SER A 110 -6.84 -11.38 -5.50
CA SER A 110 -6.03 -12.48 -4.95
C SER A 110 -5.28 -13.24 -6.07
N GLY A 111 -4.00 -13.55 -5.83
CA GLY A 111 -3.13 -14.19 -6.82
C GLY A 111 -2.76 -13.33 -8.03
N SER A 112 -2.94 -12.00 -7.98
CA SER A 112 -2.40 -11.06 -8.99
C SER A 112 -0.91 -10.74 -8.81
N GLY A 113 -0.38 -11.01 -7.62
CA GLY A 113 0.98 -10.66 -7.22
C GLY A 113 1.08 -9.35 -6.42
N LYS A 114 -0.02 -8.87 -5.83
CA LYS A 114 -0.07 -7.65 -4.98
C LYS A 114 1.03 -7.62 -3.92
N THR A 115 1.02 -8.59 -3.02
CA THR A 115 1.95 -8.67 -1.88
C THR A 115 3.39 -8.72 -2.36
N TYR A 116 3.68 -9.59 -3.33
CA TYR A 116 5.00 -9.68 -3.96
C TYR A 116 5.46 -8.35 -4.57
N SER A 117 4.60 -7.68 -5.32
CA SER A 117 4.90 -6.42 -6.02
C SER A 117 5.07 -5.25 -5.06
N LEU A 118 4.29 -5.22 -3.99
CA LEU A 118 4.48 -4.29 -2.87
C LEU A 118 5.82 -4.54 -2.17
N GLY A 119 6.19 -5.81 -1.95
CA GLY A 119 7.52 -6.20 -1.46
C GLY A 119 8.65 -5.67 -2.35
N VAL A 120 8.56 -5.86 -3.67
CA VAL A 120 9.53 -5.30 -4.63
C VAL A 120 9.62 -3.77 -4.51
N LEU A 121 8.48 -3.08 -4.43
CA LEU A 121 8.47 -1.62 -4.27
C LEU A 121 9.15 -1.19 -2.95
N LEU A 122 8.85 -1.88 -1.85
CA LEU A 122 9.45 -1.63 -0.54
C LEU A 122 10.96 -1.85 -0.56
N GLU A 123 11.44 -2.91 -1.19
CA GLU A 123 12.89 -3.17 -1.33
C GLU A 123 13.61 -2.05 -2.06
N ARG A 124 13.04 -1.57 -3.19
CA ARG A 124 13.64 -0.47 -3.95
C ARG A 124 13.59 0.83 -3.16
N LEU A 125 12.48 1.10 -2.48
CA LEU A 125 12.35 2.27 -1.62
C LEU A 125 13.39 2.28 -0.50
N LEU A 126 13.58 1.13 0.15
CA LEU A 126 14.55 0.99 1.23
C LEU A 126 15.98 1.10 0.69
N ALA A 127 16.33 0.38 -0.38
CA ALA A 127 17.68 0.42 -0.94
C ALA A 127 18.09 1.79 -1.49
N GLU A 128 17.17 2.54 -2.11
CA GLU A 128 17.53 3.71 -2.93
C GLU A 128 17.17 5.07 -2.27
N THR A 129 16.51 5.07 -1.11
CA THR A 129 16.10 6.31 -0.42
C THR A 129 16.48 6.31 1.05
N THR A 130 16.09 7.35 1.78
CA THR A 130 16.15 7.43 3.24
C THR A 130 14.76 7.55 3.87
N LEU A 131 13.68 7.36 3.09
CA LEU A 131 12.31 7.51 3.58
C LEU A 131 12.06 6.48 4.69
N ARG A 132 11.47 6.93 5.81
CA ARG A 132 10.99 6.04 6.87
C ARG A 132 9.75 5.30 6.37
N VAL A 133 9.65 4.02 6.68
CA VAL A 133 8.54 3.16 6.26
C VAL A 133 7.93 2.48 7.49
N ILE A 134 6.61 2.49 7.60
CA ILE A 134 5.88 1.67 8.56
C ILE A 134 4.93 0.78 7.77
N VAL A 135 4.94 -0.52 8.03
CA VAL A 135 4.07 -1.49 7.37
C VAL A 135 3.10 -2.07 8.41
N LEU A 136 1.81 -1.86 8.20
CA LEU A 136 0.75 -2.58 8.93
C LEU A 136 0.45 -3.87 8.16
N ASP A 137 0.84 -5.01 8.74
CA ASP A 137 0.87 -6.30 8.07
C ASP A 137 -0.14 -7.30 8.69
N PRO A 138 -1.39 -7.36 8.18
CA PRO A 138 -2.43 -8.25 8.72
C PRO A 138 -2.20 -9.73 8.46
N ASN A 139 -1.35 -10.10 7.50
CA ASN A 139 -1.16 -11.50 7.09
C ASN A 139 0.27 -12.00 7.36
N SER A 140 1.10 -11.21 8.03
CA SER A 140 2.51 -11.51 8.29
C SER A 140 3.35 -11.72 7.01
N ASP A 141 3.00 -11.07 5.90
CA ASP A 141 3.64 -11.23 4.59
C ASP A 141 5.03 -10.54 4.50
N TYR A 142 5.30 -9.55 5.36
CA TYR A 142 6.49 -8.70 5.32
C TYR A 142 7.43 -8.92 6.52
N VAL A 143 7.16 -9.90 7.39
CA VAL A 143 8.04 -10.25 8.53
C VAL A 143 9.43 -10.76 8.10
N GLY A 144 9.58 -11.11 6.81
CA GLY A 144 10.85 -11.49 6.18
C GLY A 144 11.59 -10.33 5.50
N LEU A 145 11.08 -9.09 5.57
CA LEU A 145 11.62 -7.95 4.83
C LEU A 145 13.09 -7.62 5.21
N GLY A 146 13.48 -7.91 6.45
CA GLY A 146 14.87 -7.77 6.95
C GLY A 146 15.79 -8.96 6.65
N ARG A 147 15.36 -9.94 5.85
CA ARG A 147 16.16 -11.13 5.47
C ARG A 147 16.20 -11.30 3.97
N LEU A 148 17.36 -11.70 3.44
CA LEU A 148 17.50 -12.04 2.02
C LEU A 148 16.94 -13.43 1.76
N ARG A 149 16.16 -13.56 0.68
CA ARG A 149 15.69 -14.86 0.23
C ARG A 149 16.84 -15.71 -0.34
N GLU A 150 16.69 -17.02 -0.22
CA GLU A 150 17.55 -17.95 -0.95
C GLU A 150 17.37 -17.76 -2.47
N GLY A 151 18.48 -17.76 -3.22
CA GLY A 151 18.45 -17.55 -4.67
C GLY A 151 18.05 -16.13 -5.09
N ALA A 152 18.18 -15.12 -4.22
CA ALA A 152 18.10 -13.71 -4.61
C ALA A 152 19.10 -13.39 -5.72
N ASP A 153 18.72 -12.48 -6.62
CA ASP A 153 19.65 -11.98 -7.62
C ASP A 153 20.85 -11.31 -6.93
N PRO A 154 22.11 -11.72 -7.22
CA PRO A 154 23.26 -11.25 -6.46
C PRO A 154 23.47 -9.73 -6.51
N ALA A 155 23.16 -9.08 -7.63
CA ALA A 155 23.34 -7.64 -7.78
C ALA A 155 22.29 -6.87 -6.98
N LEU A 156 21.03 -7.31 -7.03
CA LEU A 156 19.95 -6.72 -6.23
C LEU A 156 20.15 -7.00 -4.73
N ALA A 157 20.59 -8.20 -4.36
CA ALA A 157 20.89 -8.57 -2.98
C ALA A 157 22.03 -7.71 -2.40
N ALA A 158 23.11 -7.50 -3.16
CA ALA A 158 24.20 -6.63 -2.74
C ALA A 158 23.75 -5.18 -2.50
N ARG A 159 22.80 -4.68 -3.30
CA ARG A 159 22.20 -3.35 -3.12
C ARG A 159 21.28 -3.27 -1.90
N TYR A 160 20.55 -4.34 -1.59
CA TYR A 160 19.60 -4.37 -0.48
C TYR A 160 20.24 -4.74 0.87
N ALA A 161 21.37 -5.44 0.86
CA ALA A 161 22.06 -5.89 2.07
C ALA A 161 22.33 -4.79 3.12
N PRO A 162 22.72 -3.54 2.75
CA PRO A 162 22.99 -2.49 3.72
C PRO A 162 21.79 -2.07 4.56
N VAL A 163 20.56 -2.29 4.09
CA VAL A 163 19.32 -1.84 4.77
C VAL A 163 18.60 -2.95 5.54
N LEU A 164 19.12 -4.18 5.52
CA LEU A 164 18.52 -5.30 6.26
C LEU A 164 18.46 -5.02 7.77
N GLY A 165 19.53 -4.43 8.31
CA GLY A 165 19.61 -4.04 9.73
C GLY A 165 18.74 -2.85 10.11
N ASP A 166 18.16 -2.14 9.14
CA ASP A 166 17.28 -0.99 9.38
C ASP A 166 15.80 -1.41 9.57
N VAL A 167 15.50 -2.70 9.41
CA VAL A 167 14.15 -3.27 9.50
C VAL A 167 13.93 -3.87 10.88
N ALA A 168 12.97 -3.31 11.63
CA ALA A 168 12.49 -3.85 12.90
C ALA A 168 11.10 -4.48 12.71
N VAL A 169 10.97 -5.77 13.05
CA VAL A 169 9.70 -6.50 12.98
C VAL A 169 9.12 -6.63 14.38
N TRP A 170 8.01 -5.93 14.64
CA TRP A 170 7.27 -5.97 15.91
C TRP A 170 6.20 -7.06 15.87
N ARG A 171 6.36 -8.08 16.71
CA ARG A 171 5.52 -9.29 16.69
C ARG A 171 4.99 -9.65 18.07
N ASN A 172 3.76 -10.16 18.16
CA ASN A 172 3.20 -10.72 19.39
C ASN A 172 3.75 -12.12 19.68
N ASP A 173 5.07 -12.20 19.84
CA ASP A 173 5.82 -13.41 20.15
C ASP A 173 6.79 -13.10 21.30
N PRO A 174 6.74 -13.81 22.45
CA PRO A 174 7.65 -13.59 23.56
C PRO A 174 9.14 -13.74 23.22
N THR A 175 9.46 -14.41 22.11
CA THR A 175 10.83 -14.66 21.65
C THR A 175 11.29 -13.66 20.59
N ALA A 176 10.43 -12.76 20.12
CA ALA A 176 10.80 -11.75 19.14
C ALA A 176 11.71 -10.68 19.73
N ASP A 177 12.69 -10.22 18.93
CA ASP A 177 13.59 -9.11 19.28
C ASP A 177 12.81 -7.83 19.61
N HIS A 178 11.73 -7.57 18.87
CA HIS A 178 10.77 -6.51 19.13
C HIS A 178 9.40 -7.10 19.42
N GLN A 179 9.01 -7.12 20.69
CA GLN A 179 7.69 -7.59 21.09
C GLN A 179 6.63 -6.53 20.84
N LEU A 180 5.56 -6.91 20.13
CA LEU A 180 4.42 -6.04 19.89
C LEU A 180 3.62 -5.82 21.18
N ARG A 181 3.86 -4.68 21.82
CA ARG A 181 3.22 -4.28 23.07
C ARG A 181 2.71 -2.85 23.04
N LEU A 182 1.55 -2.63 23.66
CA LEU A 182 0.99 -1.33 23.96
C LEU A 182 0.89 -1.13 25.46
N ARG A 183 0.91 0.14 25.89
CA ARG A 183 0.48 0.53 27.22
C ARG A 183 -0.89 1.17 27.09
N PHE A 184 -1.81 0.83 27.98
CA PHE A 184 -3.14 1.44 27.97
C PHE A 184 -3.05 2.96 28.17
N ALA A 185 -2.02 3.42 28.91
CA ALA A 185 -1.70 4.82 29.13
C ALA A 185 -1.15 5.58 27.92
N ASP A 186 -0.73 4.90 26.84
CA ASP A 186 -0.18 5.56 25.66
C ASP A 186 -1.28 5.92 24.65
N LEU A 187 -2.48 5.36 24.81
CA LEU A 187 -3.62 5.57 23.91
C LEU A 187 -4.33 6.89 24.18
N ASP A 188 -4.89 7.50 23.14
CA ASP A 188 -5.77 8.67 23.27
C ASP A 188 -7.03 8.35 24.09
N LEU A 189 -7.61 9.36 24.76
CA LEU A 189 -8.81 9.19 25.59
C LEU A 189 -9.97 8.56 24.79
N ALA A 190 -10.20 9.01 23.56
CA ALA A 190 -11.25 8.47 22.69
C ALA A 190 -11.04 6.98 22.39
N VAL A 191 -9.79 6.56 22.22
CA VAL A 191 -9.40 5.18 21.93
C VAL A 191 -9.60 4.32 23.17
N ARG A 192 -9.16 4.78 24.35
CA ARG A 192 -9.41 4.10 25.62
C ARG A 192 -10.90 3.91 25.86
N ALA A 193 -11.71 4.94 25.60
CA ALA A 193 -13.16 4.86 25.71
C ALA A 193 -13.74 3.83 24.73
N ALA A 194 -13.31 3.85 23.46
CA ALA A 194 -13.77 2.91 22.44
C ALA A 194 -13.42 1.45 22.79
N VAL A 195 -12.21 1.18 23.29
CA VAL A 195 -11.80 -0.15 23.77
C VAL A 195 -12.66 -0.63 24.95
N LEU A 196 -13.10 0.30 25.80
CA LEU A 196 -14.01 0.02 26.92
C LEU A 196 -15.50 0.07 26.51
N GLY A 197 -15.82 0.29 25.24
CA GLY A 197 -17.21 0.42 24.76
C GLY A 197 -17.98 1.56 25.44
N LEU A 198 -17.31 2.67 25.75
CA LEU A 198 -17.88 3.84 26.42
C LEU A 198 -18.31 4.90 25.40
N ASP A 199 -19.59 5.25 25.43
CA ASP A 199 -20.13 6.40 24.71
C ASP A 199 -20.06 7.65 25.62
N PRO A 200 -19.46 8.77 25.15
CA PRO A 200 -19.25 9.96 25.98
C PRO A 200 -20.54 10.62 26.49
N VAL A 201 -21.68 10.35 25.86
CA VAL A 201 -22.98 10.93 26.22
C VAL A 201 -23.83 9.93 27.00
N ARG A 202 -23.89 8.67 26.56
CA ARG A 202 -24.72 7.62 27.21
C ARG A 202 -24.07 7.13 28.50
N ASP A 203 -22.76 6.94 28.51
CA ASP A 203 -21.96 6.47 29.65
C ASP A 203 -21.25 7.62 30.37
N ARG A 204 -21.86 8.81 30.40
CA ARG A 204 -21.24 10.08 30.86
C ARG A 204 -20.52 10.01 32.22
N GLU A 205 -21.02 9.22 33.17
CA GLU A 205 -20.41 9.08 34.50
C GLU A 205 -19.11 8.28 34.42
N GLU A 206 -19.15 7.10 33.79
CA GLU A 206 -17.96 6.26 33.56
C GLU A 206 -16.93 6.96 32.67
N TYR A 207 -17.40 7.68 31.64
CA TYR A 207 -16.54 8.48 30.76
C TYR A 207 -15.86 9.62 31.52
N ALA A 208 -16.57 10.33 32.40
CA ALA A 208 -15.98 11.37 33.24
C ALA A 208 -14.89 10.79 34.16
N VAL A 209 -15.12 9.61 34.76
CA VAL A 209 -14.11 8.93 35.57
C VAL A 209 -12.88 8.57 34.73
N LEU A 210 -13.07 8.02 33.52
CA LEU A 210 -11.95 7.72 32.63
C LEU A 210 -11.18 8.99 32.26
N SER A 211 -11.87 10.07 31.94
CA SER A 211 -11.26 11.37 31.64
C SER A 211 -10.46 11.93 32.83
N ASP A 212 -11.01 11.86 34.05
CA ASP A 212 -10.33 12.30 35.27
C ASP A 212 -9.07 11.49 35.56
N ILE A 213 -9.13 10.17 35.33
CA ILE A 213 -7.97 9.28 35.44
C ILE A 213 -6.87 9.71 34.46
N VAL A 214 -7.22 9.95 33.18
CA VAL A 214 -6.26 10.39 32.16
C VAL A 214 -5.69 11.77 32.52
N GLY A 215 -6.52 12.74 32.87
CA GLY A 215 -6.07 14.09 33.25
C GLY A 215 -5.22 14.10 34.53
N SER A 216 -5.45 13.18 35.46
CA SER A 216 -4.62 13.01 36.66
C SER A 216 -3.23 12.42 36.37
N GLN A 217 -3.05 11.71 35.24
CA GLN A 217 -1.75 11.20 34.79
C GLN A 217 -0.83 12.34 34.35
N GLU A 218 -1.38 13.39 33.72
CA GLU A 218 -0.63 14.57 33.30
C GLU A 218 -0.10 15.41 34.49
N ALA A 219 -0.67 15.22 35.69
CA ALA A 219 -0.31 15.93 36.92
C ALA A 219 0.78 15.23 37.78
N GLY A 220 1.48 14.22 37.25
CA GLY A 220 2.64 13.58 37.92
C GLY A 220 2.29 12.50 38.95
N ARG A 221 1.09 11.91 38.88
CA ARG A 221 0.68 10.73 39.66
C ARG A 221 1.00 9.42 38.90
N PRO A 222 1.08 8.25 39.57
CA PRO A 222 1.44 6.99 38.91
C PRO A 222 0.52 6.66 37.74
N LEU A 223 1.10 6.30 36.60
CA LEU A 223 0.37 5.94 35.38
C LEU A 223 -0.37 4.61 35.55
N LEU A 224 -1.64 4.57 35.12
CA LEU A 224 -2.33 3.30 34.88
C LEU A 224 -1.81 2.72 33.57
N THR A 225 -0.65 2.06 33.65
CA THR A 225 0.02 1.44 32.49
C THR A 225 -0.72 0.20 31.99
N ASP A 226 -1.51 -0.41 32.88
CA ASP A 226 -2.28 -1.63 32.67
C ASP A 226 -3.74 -1.41 33.10
N ALA A 227 -4.67 -1.92 32.30
CA ALA A 227 -6.09 -1.88 32.58
C ALA A 227 -6.48 -2.71 33.83
N GLU A 228 -5.67 -3.68 34.27
CA GLU A 228 -5.90 -4.37 35.56
C GLU A 228 -5.85 -3.43 36.76
N GLN A 229 -5.10 -2.33 36.67
CA GLN A 229 -4.98 -1.39 37.77
C GLN A 229 -6.31 -0.67 38.06
N LEU A 230 -7.23 -0.61 37.08
CA LEU A 230 -8.59 -0.10 37.28
C LEU A 230 -9.36 -0.95 38.31
N LEU A 231 -9.21 -2.29 38.28
CA LEU A 231 -9.87 -3.20 39.22
C LEU A 231 -9.40 -3.02 40.67
N ARG A 232 -8.15 -2.59 40.84
CA ARG A 232 -7.51 -2.42 42.15
C ARG A 232 -7.64 -1.00 42.69
N ALA A 233 -8.28 -0.10 41.93
CA ALA A 233 -8.41 1.30 42.31
C ALA A 233 -9.31 1.48 43.55
N GLU A 234 -9.00 2.48 44.39
CA GLU A 234 -9.76 2.74 45.62
C GLU A 234 -11.16 3.29 45.31
N THR A 235 -11.26 4.13 44.28
CA THR A 235 -12.52 4.75 43.86
C THR A 235 -13.48 3.72 43.27
N ARG A 236 -14.77 3.90 43.54
CA ARG A 236 -15.82 3.02 43.00
C ARG A 236 -15.87 3.09 41.47
N GLY A 237 -15.85 4.29 40.89
CA GLY A 237 -15.94 4.47 39.43
C GLY A 237 -14.80 3.80 38.67
N ALA A 238 -13.55 3.91 39.15
CA ALA A 238 -12.42 3.24 38.51
C ALA A 238 -12.55 1.70 38.58
N ARG A 239 -13.09 1.15 39.67
CA ARG A 239 -13.39 -0.29 39.76
C ARG A 239 -14.49 -0.74 38.81
N GLU A 240 -15.52 0.08 38.60
CA GLU A 240 -16.58 -0.18 37.62
C GLU A 240 -16.00 -0.21 36.19
N LEU A 241 -15.10 0.72 35.85
CA LEU A 241 -14.34 0.68 34.59
C LEU A 241 -13.47 -0.58 34.47
N GLY A 242 -12.82 -1.00 35.56
CA GLY A 242 -12.04 -2.24 35.60
C GLY A 242 -12.90 -3.48 35.36
N LEU A 243 -14.08 -3.56 35.99
CA LEU A 243 -15.03 -4.65 35.78
C LEU A 243 -15.55 -4.68 34.35
N ARG A 244 -15.81 -3.52 33.75
CA ARG A 244 -16.16 -3.39 32.33
C ARG A 244 -15.03 -3.92 31.44
N ALA A 245 -13.77 -3.56 31.72
CA ALA A 245 -12.61 -4.09 30.99
C ALA A 245 -12.48 -5.62 31.09
N VAL A 246 -12.77 -6.21 32.26
CA VAL A 246 -12.85 -7.67 32.45
C VAL A 246 -13.94 -8.27 31.58
N ASN A 247 -15.16 -7.71 31.62
CA ASN A 247 -16.32 -8.24 30.91
C ASN A 247 -16.13 -8.20 29.38
N LEU A 248 -15.42 -7.18 28.89
CA LEU A 248 -15.06 -7.06 27.47
C LEU A 248 -13.85 -7.93 27.09
N GLY A 249 -13.22 -8.60 28.05
CA GLY A 249 -12.02 -9.42 27.83
C GLY A 249 -10.75 -8.62 27.53
N VAL A 250 -10.78 -7.30 27.67
CA VAL A 250 -9.67 -6.40 27.33
C VAL A 250 -8.43 -6.73 28.15
N LEU A 251 -8.58 -7.05 29.43
CA LEU A 251 -7.45 -7.38 30.30
C LEU A 251 -6.68 -8.63 29.87
N GLY A 252 -7.34 -9.54 29.13
CA GLY A 252 -6.73 -10.79 28.69
C GLY A 252 -5.83 -10.65 27.46
N TRP A 253 -5.75 -9.47 26.85
CA TRP A 253 -4.97 -9.30 25.61
C TRP A 253 -3.48 -9.35 25.90
N ARG A 254 -2.77 -10.22 25.18
CA ARG A 254 -1.30 -10.32 25.26
C ARG A 254 -0.60 -9.08 24.73
N LEU A 255 -1.34 -8.18 24.09
CA LEU A 255 -0.90 -6.88 23.62
C LEU A 255 -0.42 -5.96 24.75
N TRP A 256 -0.93 -6.10 25.97
CA TRP A 256 -0.55 -5.20 27.07
C TRP A 256 0.85 -5.53 27.60
N GLY A 257 1.72 -4.52 27.66
CA GLY A 257 3.09 -4.65 28.16
C GLY A 257 3.56 -3.40 28.89
N PRO A 258 3.13 -3.17 30.15
CA PRO A 258 3.44 -1.95 30.89
C PRO A 258 4.96 -1.76 31.11
N ASP A 259 5.70 -2.84 31.31
CA ASP A 259 7.13 -2.83 31.63
C ASP A 259 8.04 -2.99 30.41
N LEU A 260 7.45 -3.22 29.23
CA LEU A 260 8.19 -3.41 27.98
C LEU A 260 8.20 -2.11 27.15
N PRO A 261 9.15 -1.97 26.22
CA PRO A 261 9.08 -0.92 25.20
C PRO A 261 7.77 -1.04 24.43
N SER A 262 7.00 0.06 24.37
CA SER A 262 5.77 0.09 23.59
C SER A 262 6.06 0.46 22.14
N LEU A 263 5.27 -0.09 21.22
CA LEU A 263 5.24 0.36 19.83
C LEU A 263 5.00 1.88 19.73
N VAL A 264 4.15 2.46 20.59
CA VAL A 264 3.90 3.92 20.58
C VAL A 264 5.18 4.71 20.88
N ALA A 265 6.02 4.21 21.79
CA ALA A 265 7.31 4.85 22.09
C ALA A 265 8.25 4.81 20.87
N GLU A 266 8.37 3.66 20.19
CA GLU A 266 9.13 3.53 18.93
C GLU A 266 8.56 4.44 17.83
N LEU A 267 7.25 4.62 17.77
CA LEU A 267 6.65 5.49 16.75
C LEU A 267 6.99 6.97 16.98
N ARG A 268 6.98 7.41 18.24
CA ARG A 268 7.33 8.76 18.68
C ARG A 268 8.83 9.03 18.51
N GLU A 269 9.65 8.06 18.89
CA GLU A 269 11.12 8.10 18.82
C GLU A 269 11.67 6.90 18.04
N PRO A 270 11.59 6.91 16.70
CA PRO A 270 12.04 5.80 15.86
C PRO A 270 13.52 5.50 16.04
N ALA A 271 13.81 4.25 16.37
CA ALA A 271 15.14 3.67 16.28
C ALA A 271 15.34 2.97 14.92
N ALA A 272 14.28 2.40 14.35
CA ALA A 272 14.33 1.73 13.05
C ALA A 272 13.88 2.64 11.90
N ARG A 273 14.46 2.43 10.71
CA ARG A 273 14.01 3.12 9.49
C ARG A 273 12.74 2.48 8.92
N CYS A 274 12.65 1.15 8.99
CA CYS A 274 11.48 0.39 8.58
C CYS A 274 10.91 -0.37 9.77
N THR A 275 9.67 -0.07 10.13
CA THR A 275 8.94 -0.79 11.18
C THR A 275 7.86 -1.66 10.53
N VAL A 276 8.02 -2.98 10.59
CA VAL A 276 6.95 -3.92 10.22
C VAL A 276 6.17 -4.26 11.47
N VAL A 277 4.89 -3.91 11.49
CA VAL A 277 3.97 -4.21 12.58
C VAL A 277 3.15 -5.44 12.17
N ASP A 278 3.52 -6.59 12.72
CA ASP A 278 2.90 -7.88 12.38
C ASP A 278 1.55 -8.05 13.10
N LEU A 279 0.50 -7.47 12.52
CA LEU A 279 -0.86 -7.60 13.01
C LEU A 279 -1.36 -9.05 12.92
N GLY A 280 -0.87 -9.82 11.95
CA GLY A 280 -1.21 -11.25 11.80
C GLY A 280 -0.80 -12.13 12.99
N SER A 281 0.15 -11.66 13.81
CA SER A 281 0.56 -12.35 15.05
C SER A 281 -0.37 -12.13 16.25
N LEU A 282 -1.33 -11.20 16.16
CA LEU A 282 -2.25 -10.89 17.25
C LEU A 282 -3.39 -11.92 17.34
N ASP A 283 -3.85 -12.17 18.56
CA ASP A 283 -4.82 -13.25 18.83
C ASP A 283 -6.23 -12.91 18.32
N THR A 284 -6.56 -11.61 18.24
CA THR A 284 -7.91 -11.14 17.88
C THR A 284 -7.90 -10.00 16.87
N VAL A 285 -8.99 -9.88 16.09
CA VAL A 285 -9.19 -8.78 15.13
C VAL A 285 -9.31 -7.43 15.86
N GLN A 286 -9.83 -7.43 17.09
CA GLN A 286 -9.93 -6.25 17.95
C GLN A 286 -8.54 -5.71 18.32
N GLU A 287 -7.60 -6.59 18.66
CA GLU A 287 -6.21 -6.20 18.89
C GLU A 287 -5.56 -5.63 17.63
N GLN A 288 -5.79 -6.25 16.46
CA GLN A 288 -5.28 -5.76 15.18
C GLN A 288 -5.76 -4.34 14.88
N ARG A 289 -7.07 -4.09 15.06
CA ARG A 289 -7.69 -2.77 14.88
C ARG A 289 -7.12 -1.75 15.84
N LEU A 290 -6.95 -2.10 17.11
CA LEU A 290 -6.37 -1.21 18.11
C LEU A 290 -4.92 -0.83 17.75
N VAL A 291 -4.09 -1.79 17.34
CA VAL A 291 -2.71 -1.49 16.97
C VAL A 291 -2.65 -0.60 15.73
N ALA A 292 -3.48 -0.88 14.72
CA ALA A 292 -3.57 -0.04 13.52
C ALA A 292 -4.01 1.40 13.87
N GLU A 293 -5.02 1.55 14.73
CA GLU A 293 -5.48 2.84 15.25
C GLU A 293 -4.33 3.57 15.98
N ALA A 294 -3.66 2.91 16.93
CA ALA A 294 -2.60 3.49 17.73
C ALA A 294 -1.43 3.97 16.85
N VAL A 295 -1.11 3.23 15.79
CA VAL A 295 -0.08 3.63 14.81
C VAL A 295 -0.49 4.91 14.08
N LEU A 296 -1.71 4.96 13.54
CA LEU A 296 -2.19 6.12 12.80
C LEU A 296 -2.34 7.36 13.70
N SER A 297 -2.86 7.20 14.93
CA SER A 297 -3.02 8.31 15.86
C SER A 297 -1.68 8.87 16.31
N THR A 298 -0.74 7.99 16.69
CA THR A 298 0.60 8.43 17.13
C THR A 298 1.34 9.24 16.05
N LEU A 299 1.26 8.79 14.79
CA LEU A 299 1.88 9.50 13.67
C LEU A 299 1.24 10.88 13.45
N TRP A 300 -0.07 10.97 13.62
CA TRP A 300 -0.78 12.24 13.49
C TRP A 300 -0.51 13.18 14.67
N GLU A 301 -0.48 12.68 15.91
CA GLU A 301 -0.13 13.46 17.11
C GLU A 301 1.27 14.07 16.96
N THR A 302 2.23 13.28 16.48
CA THR A 302 3.64 13.69 16.31
C THR A 302 3.94 14.40 14.98
N ARG A 303 2.94 14.63 14.13
CA ARG A 303 3.09 15.18 12.76
C ARG A 303 3.85 16.51 12.69
N LEU A 304 3.82 17.31 13.76
CA LEU A 304 4.51 18.60 13.82
C LEU A 304 6.04 18.45 13.82
N ALA A 305 6.56 17.28 14.16
CA ALA A 305 7.98 16.94 13.98
C ALA A 305 8.39 16.85 12.50
N ARG A 306 7.42 16.78 11.56
CA ARG A 306 7.61 16.77 10.10
C ARG A 306 8.66 15.75 9.62
N ARG A 307 8.68 14.57 10.24
CA ARG A 307 9.55 13.45 9.85
C ARG A 307 8.89 12.70 8.70
N PRO A 308 9.45 12.74 7.46
CA PRO A 308 8.82 12.08 6.32
C PRO A 308 8.66 10.58 6.55
N CYS A 309 7.45 10.06 6.39
CA CYS A 309 7.12 8.66 6.66
C CYS A 309 6.08 8.16 5.66
N LEU A 310 6.38 7.03 5.02
CA LEU A 310 5.40 6.25 4.26
C LEU A 310 4.76 5.22 5.19
N VAL A 311 3.44 5.24 5.30
CA VAL A 311 2.65 4.25 6.04
C VAL A 311 1.98 3.34 5.02
N VAL A 312 2.36 2.08 5.02
CA VAL A 312 1.78 1.04 4.19
C VAL A 312 0.65 0.38 4.95
N LEU A 313 -0.55 0.48 4.39
CA LEU A 313 -1.76 -0.18 4.88
C LEU A 313 -2.01 -1.38 3.97
N ASP A 314 -1.46 -2.56 4.31
CA ASP A 314 -1.80 -3.76 3.55
C ASP A 314 -3.15 -4.33 4.01
N GLU A 315 -3.89 -4.91 3.07
CA GLU A 315 -5.33 -5.18 3.18
C GLU A 315 -6.09 -4.03 3.85
N ALA A 316 -5.90 -2.82 3.31
CA ALA A 316 -6.39 -1.56 3.89
C ALA A 316 -7.88 -1.56 4.27
N HIS A 317 -8.69 -2.42 3.66
CA HIS A 317 -10.11 -2.60 4.02
C HIS A 317 -10.32 -3.16 5.44
N ASN A 318 -9.29 -3.71 6.08
CA ASN A 318 -9.31 -4.11 7.49
C ASN A 318 -8.95 -2.95 8.45
N ILE A 319 -8.29 -1.90 7.94
CA ILE A 319 -7.74 -0.79 8.73
C ILE A 319 -8.60 0.47 8.60
N CYS A 320 -8.99 0.83 7.38
CA CYS A 320 -9.84 1.96 7.05
C CYS A 320 -11.04 1.53 6.19
N PRO A 321 -11.92 0.66 6.74
CA PRO A 321 -13.10 0.19 6.02
C PRO A 321 -14.05 1.32 5.66
N ALA A 322 -14.76 1.19 4.54
CA ALA A 322 -15.85 2.10 4.16
C ALA A 322 -17.00 2.11 5.19
N ASP A 323 -17.25 0.96 5.81
CA ASP A 323 -18.25 0.78 6.88
C ASP A 323 -17.56 0.24 8.14
N PRO A 324 -17.10 1.12 9.06
CA PRO A 324 -16.42 0.69 10.28
C PRO A 324 -17.34 -0.13 11.20
N PRO A 325 -16.96 -1.36 11.58
CA PRO A 325 -17.81 -2.26 12.35
C PRO A 325 -17.85 -1.94 13.86
N ASP A 326 -16.92 -1.14 14.36
CA ASP A 326 -16.81 -0.72 15.76
C ASP A 326 -16.16 0.67 15.87
N ASP A 327 -16.16 1.23 17.08
CA ASP A 327 -15.67 2.58 17.34
C ASP A 327 -14.16 2.72 17.16
N VAL A 328 -13.36 1.68 17.46
CA VAL A 328 -11.91 1.67 17.23
C VAL A 328 -11.61 1.74 15.74
N SER A 329 -12.29 0.93 14.94
CA SER A 329 -12.18 0.96 13.47
C SER A 329 -12.61 2.29 12.89
N ARG A 330 -13.64 2.93 13.48
CA ARG A 330 -14.10 4.26 13.07
C ARG A 330 -13.01 5.30 13.31
N LEU A 331 -12.42 5.31 14.50
CA LEU A 331 -11.29 6.22 14.83
C LEU A 331 -10.09 6.00 13.90
N ALA A 332 -9.72 4.74 13.63
CA ALA A 332 -8.65 4.42 12.68
C ALA A 332 -8.95 4.93 11.27
N THR A 333 -10.19 4.75 10.81
CA THR A 333 -10.65 5.22 9.50
C THR A 333 -10.62 6.75 9.43
N ASP A 334 -11.19 7.44 10.41
CA ASP A 334 -11.19 8.91 10.50
C ASP A 334 -9.75 9.45 10.49
N ARG A 335 -8.83 8.75 11.18
CA ARG A 335 -7.42 9.12 11.20
C ARG A 335 -6.73 8.90 9.87
N ALA A 336 -7.00 7.78 9.19
CA ALA A 336 -6.50 7.53 7.84
C ALA A 336 -7.00 8.59 6.85
N VAL A 337 -8.29 8.97 6.92
CA VAL A 337 -8.89 10.05 6.11
C VAL A 337 -8.19 11.39 6.39
N GLN A 338 -7.93 11.70 7.66
CA GLN A 338 -7.23 12.92 8.04
C GLN A 338 -5.80 12.96 7.51
N ILE A 339 -5.06 11.84 7.60
CA ILE A 339 -3.72 11.71 7.03
C ILE A 339 -3.78 11.82 5.50
N ALA A 340 -4.78 11.23 4.84
CA ALA A 340 -4.95 11.30 3.40
C ALA A 340 -5.23 12.75 2.92
N ALA A 341 -6.04 13.50 3.67
CA ALA A 341 -6.41 14.87 3.31
C ALA A 341 -5.29 15.90 3.61
N GLU A 342 -4.55 15.71 4.70
CA GLU A 342 -3.64 16.74 5.23
C GLU A 342 -2.19 16.28 5.46
N GLY A 343 -1.96 14.97 5.55
CA GLY A 343 -0.68 14.36 5.96
C GLY A 343 0.50 14.80 5.11
N ARG A 344 0.29 15.05 3.82
CA ARG A 344 1.33 15.56 2.91
C ARG A 344 1.99 16.85 3.42
N LYS A 345 1.26 17.74 4.10
CA LYS A 345 1.80 18.99 4.67
C LYS A 345 2.79 18.73 5.82
N TYR A 346 2.70 17.54 6.41
CA TYR A 346 3.48 17.11 7.56
C TYR A 346 4.48 15.98 7.22
N GLY A 347 4.57 15.59 5.94
CA GLY A 347 5.45 14.51 5.49
C GLY A 347 4.91 13.09 5.75
N LEU A 348 3.62 12.95 6.05
CA LEU A 348 2.97 11.64 6.17
C LEU A 348 2.36 11.24 4.82
N TYR A 349 2.69 10.04 4.35
CA TYR A 349 2.21 9.52 3.07
C TYR A 349 1.61 8.13 3.27
N LEU A 350 0.42 7.86 2.72
CA LEU A 350 -0.17 6.53 2.70
C LEU A 350 0.16 5.78 1.41
N LEU A 351 0.48 4.49 1.56
CA LEU A 351 0.36 3.49 0.50
C LEU A 351 -0.74 2.52 0.91
N THR A 352 -1.89 2.64 0.27
CA THR A 352 -3.09 1.88 0.59
C THR A 352 -3.19 0.69 -0.37
N ALA A 353 -2.98 -0.52 0.14
CA ALA A 353 -3.00 -1.74 -0.65
C ALA A 353 -4.20 -2.62 -0.30
N THR A 354 -4.99 -3.06 -1.28
CA THR A 354 -6.18 -3.89 -1.04
C THR A 354 -6.57 -4.73 -2.25
N GLN A 355 -7.19 -5.88 -1.99
CA GLN A 355 -7.88 -6.66 -3.03
C GLN A 355 -9.35 -6.29 -3.21
N ARG A 356 -9.92 -5.46 -2.31
CA ARG A 356 -11.32 -5.05 -2.29
C ARG A 356 -11.42 -3.52 -2.26
N PRO A 357 -11.29 -2.83 -3.40
CA PRO A 357 -11.24 -1.37 -3.44
C PRO A 357 -12.51 -0.72 -2.85
N HIS A 358 -13.70 -1.27 -3.14
CA HIS A 358 -14.98 -0.75 -2.63
C HIS A 358 -15.17 -0.91 -1.12
N ARG A 359 -14.33 -1.69 -0.42
CA ARG A 359 -14.40 -1.85 1.04
C ARG A 359 -13.49 -0.90 1.79
N VAL A 360 -12.70 -0.08 1.09
CA VAL A 360 -11.87 0.96 1.71
C VAL A 360 -12.63 2.28 1.68
N ASP A 361 -12.46 3.10 2.70
CA ASP A 361 -13.05 4.44 2.74
C ASP A 361 -12.66 5.27 1.50
N GLN A 362 -13.67 5.81 0.82
CA GLN A 362 -13.50 6.51 -0.45
C GLN A 362 -12.68 7.80 -0.31
N ASN A 363 -12.71 8.46 0.85
CA ASN A 363 -11.92 9.66 1.10
C ASN A 363 -10.43 9.31 1.26
N VAL A 364 -10.07 8.08 1.63
CA VAL A 364 -8.66 7.64 1.57
C VAL A 364 -8.24 7.39 0.13
N VAL A 365 -9.05 6.64 -0.63
CA VAL A 365 -8.71 6.24 -2.01
C VAL A 365 -8.64 7.45 -2.95
N SER A 366 -9.58 8.38 -2.85
CA SER A 366 -9.66 9.56 -3.73
C SER A 366 -8.52 10.57 -3.54
N GLN A 367 -7.78 10.49 -2.43
CA GLN A 367 -6.61 11.34 -2.18
C GLN A 367 -5.30 10.73 -2.73
N CYS A 368 -5.37 9.54 -3.33
CA CYS A 368 -4.21 8.91 -3.95
C CYS A 368 -3.92 9.52 -5.33
N ASP A 369 -2.73 10.12 -5.46
CA ASP A 369 -2.25 10.69 -6.73
C ASP A 369 -1.52 9.63 -7.59
N ASN A 370 -1.20 8.47 -7.00
CA ASN A 370 -0.54 7.36 -7.69
C ASN A 370 -1.43 6.12 -7.69
N LEU A 371 -1.38 5.36 -8.78
CA LEU A 371 -2.09 4.11 -8.96
C LEU A 371 -1.11 3.01 -9.37
N VAL A 372 -1.18 1.88 -8.68
CA VAL A 372 -0.60 0.60 -9.10
C VAL A 372 -1.76 -0.40 -9.19
N LEU A 373 -2.27 -0.60 -10.40
CA LEU A 373 -3.39 -1.48 -10.68
C LEU A 373 -2.88 -2.79 -11.27
N MET A 374 -3.01 -3.88 -10.53
CA MET A 374 -2.70 -5.22 -11.00
C MET A 374 -3.95 -5.88 -11.59
N ARG A 375 -3.86 -7.19 -11.91
CA ARG A 375 -4.99 -7.93 -12.48
C ARG A 375 -6.26 -7.75 -11.65
N MET A 376 -7.36 -7.39 -12.31
CA MET A 376 -8.71 -7.33 -11.75
C MET A 376 -9.71 -8.00 -12.69
N ASN A 377 -10.53 -8.91 -12.16
CA ASN A 377 -11.59 -9.58 -12.94
C ASN A 377 -12.90 -8.77 -13.00
N SER A 378 -13.12 -7.86 -12.06
CA SER A 378 -14.38 -7.12 -11.92
C SER A 378 -14.37 -5.88 -12.82
N ALA A 379 -15.18 -5.89 -13.88
CA ALA A 379 -15.36 -4.74 -14.76
C ALA A 379 -16.00 -3.54 -14.03
N ALA A 380 -16.85 -3.80 -13.05
CA ALA A 380 -17.48 -2.75 -12.24
C ALA A 380 -16.43 -2.04 -11.36
N ASP A 381 -15.59 -2.78 -10.64
CA ASP A 381 -14.53 -2.17 -9.82
C ASP A 381 -13.53 -1.40 -10.71
N LEU A 382 -13.20 -1.92 -11.90
CA LEU A 382 -12.34 -1.21 -12.86
C LEU A 382 -12.96 0.10 -13.37
N ALA A 383 -14.27 0.11 -13.63
CA ALA A 383 -14.97 1.33 -14.03
C ALA A 383 -14.97 2.37 -12.90
N ASP A 384 -15.15 1.94 -11.64
CA ASP A 384 -15.11 2.80 -10.47
C ASP A 384 -13.72 3.41 -10.23
N LEU A 385 -12.68 2.57 -10.34
CA LEU A 385 -11.30 3.04 -10.29
C LEU A 385 -10.99 3.99 -11.45
N GLY A 386 -11.50 3.73 -12.65
CA GLY A 386 -11.37 4.64 -13.79
C GLY A 386 -11.97 6.03 -13.54
N ARG A 387 -13.06 6.09 -12.77
CA ARG A 387 -13.66 7.37 -12.34
C ARG A 387 -12.81 8.10 -11.29
N LEU A 388 -12.28 7.36 -10.31
CA LEU A 388 -11.44 7.93 -9.24
C LEU A 388 -10.09 8.42 -9.77
N PHE A 389 -9.43 7.62 -10.61
CA PHE A 389 -8.11 7.90 -11.18
C PHE A 389 -8.23 8.40 -12.63
N SER A 390 -9.06 9.43 -12.84
CA SER A 390 -9.39 9.97 -14.17
C SER A 390 -8.21 10.55 -14.96
N PHE A 391 -7.06 10.77 -14.31
CA PHE A 391 -5.81 11.15 -14.98
C PHE A 391 -5.19 9.99 -15.79
N VAL A 392 -5.66 8.76 -15.59
CA VAL A 392 -5.23 7.58 -16.33
C VAL A 392 -6.15 7.38 -17.55
N PRO A 393 -5.59 7.25 -18.77
CA PRO A 393 -6.39 7.01 -19.97
C PRO A 393 -7.31 5.78 -19.83
N PRO A 394 -8.61 5.89 -20.16
CA PRO A 394 -9.57 4.79 -19.98
C PRO A 394 -9.18 3.47 -20.66
N GLY A 395 -8.61 3.53 -21.87
CA GLY A 395 -8.18 2.34 -22.58
C GLY A 395 -7.04 1.58 -21.89
N LEU A 396 -6.25 2.25 -21.03
CA LEU A 396 -5.23 1.56 -20.23
C LEU A 396 -5.84 0.74 -19.08
N PHE A 397 -6.99 1.14 -18.53
CA PHE A 397 -7.69 0.33 -17.52
C PHE A 397 -8.19 -1.00 -18.08
N ALA A 398 -8.64 -1.02 -19.34
CA ALA A 398 -9.19 -2.22 -19.96
C ALA A 398 -8.19 -3.39 -19.97
N GLY A 399 -6.89 -3.08 -20.16
CA GLY A 399 -5.82 -4.09 -20.13
C GLY A 399 -5.67 -4.81 -18.78
N ALA A 400 -6.11 -4.21 -17.67
CA ALA A 400 -5.98 -4.81 -16.34
C ALA A 400 -6.75 -6.13 -16.19
N THR A 401 -7.77 -6.37 -17.01
CA THR A 401 -8.50 -7.66 -17.05
C THR A 401 -7.66 -8.80 -17.66
N SER A 402 -6.65 -8.47 -18.47
CA SER A 402 -5.83 -9.42 -19.21
C SER A 402 -4.43 -9.62 -18.64
N PHE A 403 -4.09 -8.92 -17.56
CA PHE A 403 -2.77 -8.99 -16.95
C PHE A 403 -2.42 -10.39 -16.43
N GLY A 404 -1.20 -10.84 -16.74
CA GLY A 404 -0.57 -11.98 -16.11
C GLY A 404 -0.12 -11.69 -14.67
N LEU A 405 0.48 -12.70 -14.02
CA LEU A 405 1.02 -12.55 -12.68
C LEU A 405 2.16 -11.52 -12.64
N GLY A 406 2.09 -10.57 -11.70
CA GLY A 406 3.10 -9.51 -11.58
C GLY A 406 3.02 -8.43 -12.66
N GLN A 407 2.00 -8.44 -13.51
CA GLN A 407 1.74 -7.34 -14.44
C GLN A 407 0.86 -6.28 -13.77
N ALA A 408 1.21 -5.01 -13.99
CA ALA A 408 0.52 -3.87 -13.40
C ALA A 408 0.47 -2.68 -14.36
N LEU A 409 -0.59 -1.89 -14.25
CA LEU A 409 -0.66 -0.51 -14.74
C LEU A 409 -0.15 0.40 -13.62
N VAL A 410 0.93 1.12 -13.88
CA VAL A 410 1.48 2.11 -12.95
C VAL A 410 1.25 3.50 -13.53
N ALA A 411 0.70 4.40 -12.73
CA ALA A 411 0.39 5.77 -13.14
C ALA A 411 0.48 6.75 -11.97
N GLY A 412 0.51 8.06 -12.28
CA GLY A 412 0.47 9.14 -11.30
C GLY A 412 1.71 9.99 -11.31
N LYS A 413 2.15 10.45 -10.14
CA LYS A 413 3.37 11.28 -9.99
C LYS A 413 4.67 10.47 -9.90
N VAL A 414 4.56 9.16 -9.76
CA VAL A 414 5.71 8.23 -9.74
C VAL A 414 6.25 7.91 -11.13
N LEU A 415 5.47 8.15 -12.19
CA LEU A 415 5.89 7.98 -13.58
C LEU A 415 5.45 9.19 -14.42
N PRO A 416 6.24 9.60 -15.42
CA PRO A 416 5.86 10.69 -16.32
C PRO A 416 4.64 10.32 -17.17
N GLN A 417 4.51 9.06 -17.57
CA GLN A 417 3.36 8.54 -18.30
C GLN A 417 2.90 7.21 -17.70
N ALA A 418 1.58 6.97 -17.73
CA ALA A 418 1.01 5.71 -17.29
C ALA A 418 1.50 4.57 -18.19
N ALA A 419 1.96 3.47 -17.61
CA ALA A 419 2.56 2.39 -18.35
C ALA A 419 2.18 1.02 -17.79
N TYR A 420 2.16 0.02 -18.67
CA TYR A 420 2.13 -1.37 -18.25
C TYR A 420 3.52 -1.85 -17.90
N VAL A 421 3.64 -2.48 -16.73
CA VAL A 421 4.88 -2.86 -16.10
C VAL A 421 4.81 -4.34 -15.77
N GLN A 422 5.86 -5.08 -16.12
CA GLN A 422 6.14 -6.38 -15.54
C GLN A 422 6.99 -6.13 -14.28
N MET A 423 6.44 -6.41 -13.10
CA MET A 423 7.14 -6.23 -11.83
C MET A 423 8.35 -7.15 -11.76
N GLY A 424 9.44 -6.61 -11.24
CA GLY A 424 10.73 -7.26 -11.13
C GLY A 424 10.78 -8.32 -10.04
N ARG A 425 11.99 -8.84 -9.77
CA ARG A 425 12.20 -9.89 -8.78
C ARG A 425 12.39 -9.29 -7.38
N ARG A 426 11.68 -9.88 -6.41
CA ARG A 426 11.87 -9.68 -4.96
C ARG A 426 13.27 -10.17 -4.55
N VAL A 427 13.87 -9.64 -3.49
CA VAL A 427 15.12 -10.12 -2.89
C VAL A 427 15.00 -10.43 -1.41
N SER A 428 13.98 -9.90 -0.74
CA SER A 428 13.66 -10.26 0.64
C SER A 428 12.89 -11.59 0.68
N GLU A 429 12.92 -12.24 1.85
CA GLU A 429 12.00 -13.33 2.16
C GLU A 429 10.55 -12.81 2.23
N GLU A 430 9.62 -13.66 1.80
CA GLU A 430 8.18 -13.47 2.00
C GLU A 430 7.78 -14.21 3.28
N GLY A 431 6.96 -13.58 4.11
CA GLY A 431 6.33 -14.23 5.24
C GLY A 431 5.02 -14.91 4.85
N GLY A 432 4.24 -15.36 5.84
CA GLY A 432 2.84 -15.76 5.61
C GLY A 432 2.59 -16.90 4.60
N GLY A 433 3.57 -17.79 4.38
CA GLY A 433 3.47 -18.82 3.33
C GLY A 433 2.25 -19.72 3.44
N ASP A 434 1.59 -19.98 2.30
CA ASP A 434 0.54 -20.98 2.18
C ASP A 434 1.04 -22.33 2.72
N VAL A 435 0.14 -23.10 3.33
CA VAL A 435 0.46 -24.47 3.76
C VAL A 435 1.02 -25.23 2.57
N PRO A 436 2.25 -25.79 2.66
CA PRO A 436 2.87 -26.48 1.54
C PRO A 436 1.91 -27.52 0.96
N ALA A 437 1.75 -27.52 -0.37
CA ALA A 437 0.90 -28.47 -1.08
C ALA A 437 1.46 -29.91 -1.09
N ALA A 438 2.27 -30.28 -0.08
CA ALA A 438 2.77 -31.64 0.12
C ALA A 438 1.63 -32.67 0.24
N TRP A 439 0.44 -32.23 0.67
CA TRP A 439 -0.78 -33.04 0.66
C TRP A 439 -1.24 -33.46 -0.75
N ALA A 440 -0.88 -32.70 -1.79
CA ALA A 440 -1.17 -32.99 -3.18
C ALA A 440 -0.10 -33.86 -3.87
N ALA A 441 0.95 -34.26 -3.14
CA ALA A 441 1.95 -35.18 -3.66
C ALA A 441 1.31 -36.54 -3.97
N ALA A 442 1.69 -37.14 -5.10
CA ALA A 442 1.28 -38.49 -5.42
C ALA A 442 1.71 -39.44 -4.30
N ARG A 443 0.78 -40.23 -3.77
CA ARG A 443 1.13 -41.28 -2.81
C ARG A 443 2.05 -42.29 -3.51
N PRO A 444 3.16 -42.71 -2.88
CA PRO A 444 3.98 -43.79 -3.41
C PRO A 444 3.12 -45.05 -3.59
N ALA A 445 3.34 -45.73 -4.72
CA ALA A 445 2.59 -46.91 -5.15
C ALA A 445 2.78 -48.13 -4.25
#